data_AF-A0AA38IAV4-F1
#
_entry.id   AF-A0AA38IAV4-F1
#
_cell.length_a   1.000
_cell.length_b   1.000
_cell.length_c   1.000
_cell.angle_alpha   90.00
_cell.angle_beta   90.00
_cell.angle_gamma   90.00
#
_symmetry.space_group_name_H-M   'P 1'
#
loop_
_entity.id
_entity.type
_entity.pdbx_description
1 polymer ?
#
loop_
_entity_poly.entity_id
_entity_poly.type
_entity_poly.pdbx_seq_one_letter_code
_entity_poly.pdbx_strand_id
1 'polypeptide(L)'
;MIAFTESRQEFLKKSRLKCEVFSKMRADRISLNGKSDPIICQYAEDYLRKHKRPHIKNAVSNKVRELGRLLIPLQDIYKINSMLEVLKPEHFDKVVSASRIISGYNEAKRSFKAPSLALHMKTILLAVCSSAKTLMLKKHPILGITDYDIALKNVKGFRELVDANWKFEMSSLALKDLNEKQSINPQKLPVTQDIILFRNYTQEIAETCVKELETNSENLTSFKKLTEAALALTIILNRKRIGDVQYTQLESYNRISTSTNQEECLSSLNECERELSKHFKRITTVGKGSRSVPILFSKNVQKYIETLLSVRRKTTFVPHENPFLFALTGSSTKWVDGSAVLRRYAVKCGAKNPGTLTSSRLRKQIATVLQILNLNDTEMEQVATFMGHTKKTHEQFYRMPQDVFQTAKIAKLLLMMERGVGSQNQGKTLDEINVELESWNGKSLEDPGSESEDHDLEEKSAHDEPKEEDERIRLDMPTMSVTSVNVTQTNKHKAQTMSDDSPLKKKKISKEKPKKEKCRGTWNDKQKSIMLNYFKNHIKNKISPKKAECLKLQQENFDLFMNKTWVQIKVYIYNTYKNK
;
A
#
# COMPACT_ATOMS: atom_id res chain seq x y z
N MET A 1 -16.62 -15.32 38.36
CA MET A 1 -15.29 -14.89 37.87
C MET A 1 -14.37 -16.06 37.49
N ILE A 2 -14.38 -17.20 38.19
CA ILE A 2 -13.43 -18.32 37.97
C ILE A 2 -13.58 -18.97 36.57
N ALA A 3 -14.82 -19.22 36.10
CA ALA A 3 -15.07 -19.81 34.78
C ALA A 3 -14.64 -18.92 33.59
N PHE A 4 -14.62 -17.59 33.77
CA PHE A 4 -14.12 -16.64 32.77
C PHE A 4 -12.60 -16.73 32.63
N THR A 5 -11.90 -16.93 33.76
CA THR A 5 -10.45 -17.10 33.80
C THR A 5 -10.02 -18.42 33.16
N GLU A 6 -10.74 -19.51 33.40
CA GLU A 6 -10.47 -20.82 32.78
C GLU A 6 -10.76 -20.84 31.27
N SER A 7 -11.94 -20.39 30.84
CA SER A 7 -12.31 -20.33 29.40
C SER A 7 -11.34 -19.47 28.60
N ARG A 8 -10.83 -18.40 29.22
CA ARG A 8 -9.82 -17.52 28.66
C ARG A 8 -8.45 -18.19 28.61
N GLN A 9 -8.03 -18.87 29.68
CA GLN A 9 -6.77 -19.62 29.68
C GLN A 9 -6.80 -20.72 28.63
N GLU A 10 -7.93 -21.39 28.43
CA GLU A 10 -8.10 -22.39 27.39
C GLU A 10 -8.02 -21.78 25.98
N PHE A 11 -8.68 -20.63 25.75
CA PHE A 11 -8.55 -19.89 24.50
C PHE A 11 -7.10 -19.48 24.20
N LEU A 12 -6.39 -18.95 25.21
CA LEU A 12 -4.99 -18.53 25.06
C LEU A 12 -4.02 -19.72 24.94
N LYS A 13 -4.35 -20.88 25.51
CA LYS A 13 -3.61 -22.14 25.31
C LYS A 13 -3.78 -22.66 23.88
N LYS A 14 -4.98 -22.54 23.31
CA LYS A 14 -5.29 -22.91 21.91
C LYS A 14 -4.78 -21.90 20.88
N SER A 15 -4.58 -20.64 21.29
CA SER A 15 -4.17 -19.55 20.40
C SER A 15 -2.65 -19.48 20.21
N ARG A 16 -2.24 -19.18 18.97
CA ARG A 16 -0.82 -18.95 18.61
C ARG A 16 -0.28 -17.63 19.17
N LEU A 17 -1.15 -16.74 19.65
CA LEU A 17 -0.80 -15.40 20.13
C LEU A 17 0.16 -15.40 21.31
N LYS A 18 -0.04 -16.29 22.28
CA LYS A 18 0.73 -16.32 23.53
C LYS A 18 2.21 -16.55 23.23
N CYS A 19 2.51 -17.57 22.43
CA CYS A 19 3.88 -17.96 22.09
C CYS A 19 4.50 -17.04 21.04
N GLU A 20 3.74 -16.62 20.02
CA GLU A 20 4.30 -15.95 18.85
C GLU A 20 4.35 -14.42 18.93
N VAL A 21 3.39 -13.79 19.62
CA VAL A 21 3.23 -12.32 19.63
C VAL A 21 3.43 -11.75 21.03
N PHE A 22 2.76 -12.31 22.05
CA PHE A 22 2.75 -11.73 23.40
C PHE A 22 4.11 -11.82 24.10
N SER A 23 4.90 -12.85 23.80
CA SER A 23 6.27 -13.05 24.29
C SER A 23 7.23 -11.93 23.86
N LYS A 24 6.95 -11.24 22.75
CA LYS A 24 7.80 -10.18 22.19
C LYS A 24 7.33 -8.76 22.53
N MET A 25 6.13 -8.63 23.09
CA MET A 25 5.57 -7.32 23.44
C MET A 25 6.23 -6.77 24.72
N ARG A 26 6.60 -5.49 24.70
CA ARG A 26 7.09 -4.76 25.89
C ARG A 26 6.11 -4.91 27.06
N ALA A 27 6.63 -5.15 28.26
CA ALA A 27 5.82 -5.16 29.48
C ALA A 27 5.49 -3.72 29.89
N ASP A 28 4.35 -3.22 29.42
CA ASP A 28 3.80 -1.91 29.77
C ASP A 28 2.27 -1.98 29.87
N ARG A 29 1.65 -0.91 30.40
CA ARG A 29 0.19 -0.80 30.56
C ARG A 29 -0.55 -1.01 29.23
N ILE A 30 0.03 -0.55 28.13
CA ILE A 30 -0.52 -0.73 26.78
C ILE A 30 -0.63 -2.22 26.42
N SER A 31 0.46 -2.96 26.60
CA SER A 31 0.46 -4.41 26.36
C SER A 31 -0.44 -5.14 27.31
N LEU A 32 -0.54 -4.71 28.58
CA LEU A 32 -1.45 -5.32 29.55
C LEU A 32 -2.89 -5.20 29.06
N ASN A 33 -3.35 -3.98 28.74
CA ASN A 33 -4.70 -3.71 28.24
C ASN A 33 -5.02 -4.48 26.94
N GLY A 34 -4.06 -4.52 26.00
CA GLY A 34 -4.23 -5.25 24.75
C GLY A 34 -4.29 -6.78 24.94
N LYS A 35 -3.47 -7.32 25.85
CA LYS A 35 -3.44 -8.76 26.17
C LYS A 35 -4.62 -9.17 27.05
N SER A 36 -5.13 -8.27 27.89
CA SER A 36 -6.21 -8.54 28.85
C SER A 36 -7.60 -8.59 28.20
N ASP A 37 -7.80 -7.99 27.02
CA ASP A 37 -9.12 -7.94 26.40
C ASP A 37 -9.42 -9.13 25.46
N PRO A 38 -10.53 -9.87 25.66
CA PRO A 38 -10.90 -11.01 24.82
C PRO A 38 -11.12 -10.69 23.33
N ILE A 39 -11.72 -9.54 23.04
CA ILE A 39 -12.07 -9.14 21.66
C ILE A 39 -10.80 -8.71 20.92
N ILE A 40 -9.89 -7.99 21.59
CA ILE A 40 -8.58 -7.64 21.02
C ILE A 40 -7.78 -8.91 20.72
N CYS A 41 -7.78 -9.89 21.64
CA CYS A 41 -7.13 -11.17 21.42
C CYS A 41 -7.73 -11.92 20.22
N GLN A 42 -9.06 -11.99 20.11
CA GLN A 42 -9.69 -12.62 18.95
C GLN A 42 -9.34 -11.91 17.63
N TYR A 43 -9.36 -10.58 17.62
CA TYR A 43 -8.97 -9.79 16.45
C TYR A 43 -7.53 -10.09 16.02
N ALA A 44 -6.61 -10.16 16.98
CA ALA A 44 -5.21 -10.49 16.72
C ALA A 44 -5.04 -11.90 16.14
N GLU A 45 -5.80 -12.87 16.66
CA GLU A 45 -5.80 -14.25 16.17
C GLU A 45 -6.37 -14.35 14.75
N ASP A 46 -7.51 -13.69 14.48
CA ASP A 46 -8.09 -13.63 13.13
C ASP A 46 -7.11 -13.00 12.12
N TYR A 47 -6.37 -11.98 12.55
CA TYR A 47 -5.34 -11.34 11.74
C TYR A 47 -4.16 -12.29 11.50
N LEU A 48 -3.71 -13.06 12.50
CA LEU A 48 -2.67 -14.07 12.33
C LEU A 48 -3.10 -15.15 11.34
N ARG A 49 -4.33 -15.68 11.45
CA ARG A 49 -4.83 -16.74 10.55
C ARG A 49 -4.88 -16.30 9.09
N LYS A 50 -5.13 -15.01 8.83
CA LYS A 50 -5.13 -14.45 7.48
C LYS A 50 -3.75 -14.48 6.81
N HIS A 51 -2.66 -14.54 7.58
CA HIS A 51 -1.31 -14.35 7.07
C HIS A 51 -0.44 -15.59 7.30
N LYS A 52 0.14 -16.13 6.20
CA LYS A 52 1.01 -17.31 6.27
C LYS A 52 2.42 -17.03 6.82
N ARG A 53 2.88 -15.79 6.80
CA ARG A 53 4.31 -15.46 6.98
C ARG A 53 4.66 -15.12 8.44
N PRO A 54 5.82 -15.57 8.97
CA PRO A 54 6.16 -15.41 10.38
C PRO A 54 6.43 -13.96 10.80
N HIS A 55 6.80 -13.06 9.88
CA HIS A 55 7.07 -11.65 10.20
C HIS A 55 5.81 -10.82 10.50
N ILE A 56 4.61 -11.34 10.21
CA ILE A 56 3.35 -10.63 10.51
C ILE A 56 3.16 -10.37 12.01
N LYS A 57 3.89 -11.11 12.87
CA LYS A 57 3.84 -11.00 14.33
C LYS A 57 4.08 -9.57 14.82
N ASN A 58 5.00 -8.82 14.19
CA ASN A 58 5.29 -7.42 14.56
C ASN A 58 4.10 -6.51 14.22
N ALA A 59 3.51 -6.69 13.03
CA ALA A 59 2.32 -5.94 12.62
C ALA A 59 1.11 -6.23 13.52
N VAL A 60 0.93 -7.48 13.95
CA VAL A 60 -0.11 -7.87 14.91
C VAL A 60 0.16 -7.23 16.27
N SER A 61 1.40 -7.27 16.75
CA SER A 61 1.82 -6.62 18.00
C SER A 61 1.47 -5.13 17.99
N ASN A 62 1.83 -4.42 16.91
CA ASN A 62 1.53 -3.00 16.76
C ASN A 62 0.02 -2.72 16.82
N LYS A 63 -0.81 -3.52 16.14
CA LYS A 63 -2.27 -3.39 16.15
C LYS A 63 -2.89 -3.65 17.52
N VAL A 64 -2.41 -4.68 18.22
CA VAL A 64 -2.84 -4.96 19.61
C VAL A 64 -2.45 -3.80 20.53
N ARG A 65 -1.25 -3.24 20.35
CA ARG A 65 -0.78 -2.07 21.12
C ARG A 65 -1.56 -0.80 20.78
N GLU A 66 -1.98 -0.59 19.52
CA GLU A 66 -2.84 0.54 19.14
C GLU A 66 -4.19 0.48 19.86
N LEU A 67 -4.82 -0.70 19.95
CA LEU A 67 -6.05 -0.90 20.72
C LEU A 67 -5.82 -0.79 22.22
N GLY A 68 -4.70 -1.32 22.74
CA GLY A 68 -4.31 -1.14 24.13
C GLY A 68 -4.09 0.32 24.51
N ARG A 69 -3.52 1.14 23.60
CA ARG A 69 -3.39 2.59 23.77
C ARG A 69 -4.75 3.29 23.77
N LEU A 70 -5.67 2.87 22.91
CA LEU A 70 -7.03 3.43 22.87
C LEU A 70 -7.79 3.18 24.18
N LEU A 71 -7.59 2.03 24.81
CA LEU A 71 -8.24 1.69 26.08
C LEU A 71 -7.77 2.56 27.26
N ILE A 72 -6.56 3.10 27.25
CA ILE A 72 -6.03 3.92 28.35
C ILE A 72 -6.89 5.16 28.63
N PRO A 73 -7.11 6.09 27.69
CA PRO A 73 -7.96 7.26 27.93
C PRO A 73 -9.43 6.88 28.18
N LEU A 74 -9.91 5.76 27.62
CA LEU A 74 -11.26 5.26 27.88
C LEU A 74 -11.44 4.79 29.33
N GLN A 75 -10.42 4.13 29.89
CA GLN A 75 -10.37 3.72 31.29
C GLN A 75 -10.19 4.92 32.22
N ASP A 76 -9.25 5.81 31.91
CA ASP A 76 -8.85 6.88 32.84
C ASP A 76 -9.97 7.94 32.97
N ILE A 77 -10.55 8.36 31.84
CA ILE A 77 -11.52 9.46 31.75
C ILE A 77 -12.95 8.94 31.92
N TYR A 78 -13.32 7.89 31.20
CA TYR A 78 -14.71 7.44 31.10
C TYR A 78 -15.02 6.17 31.91
N LYS A 79 -14.03 5.61 32.60
CA LYS A 79 -14.15 4.37 33.39
C LYS A 79 -14.65 3.16 32.59
N ILE A 80 -14.39 3.13 31.28
CA ILE A 80 -14.74 2.03 30.39
C ILE A 80 -13.57 1.04 30.35
N ASN A 81 -13.78 -0.19 30.83
CA ASN A 81 -12.68 -1.11 31.12
C ASN A 81 -12.47 -2.20 30.06
N SER A 82 -13.49 -2.49 29.25
CA SER A 82 -13.45 -3.57 28.26
C SER A 82 -13.84 -3.11 26.87
N MET A 83 -13.28 -3.73 25.83
CA MET A 83 -13.71 -3.46 24.46
C MET A 83 -15.18 -3.82 24.24
N LEU A 84 -15.72 -4.76 25.00
CA LEU A 84 -17.14 -5.11 24.91
C LEU A 84 -18.03 -3.90 25.24
N GLU A 85 -17.67 -3.13 26.27
CA GLU A 85 -18.36 -1.87 26.60
C GLU A 85 -18.09 -0.80 25.54
N VAL A 86 -16.85 -0.67 25.08
CA VAL A 86 -16.46 0.30 24.04
C VAL A 86 -17.30 0.17 22.77
N LEU A 87 -17.69 -1.05 22.39
CA LEU A 87 -18.46 -1.32 21.17
C LEU A 87 -19.98 -1.04 21.30
N LYS A 88 -20.40 -0.27 22.31
CA LYS A 88 -21.77 0.25 22.44
C LYS A 88 -21.93 1.57 21.66
N PRO A 89 -23.03 1.78 20.93
CA PRO A 89 -23.29 3.03 20.20
C PRO A 89 -23.18 4.29 21.07
N GLU A 90 -23.65 4.21 22.32
CA GLU A 90 -23.60 5.28 23.34
C GLU A 90 -22.18 5.77 23.68
N HIS A 91 -21.15 5.01 23.33
CA HIS A 91 -19.77 5.35 23.63
C HIS A 91 -19.01 5.83 22.38
N PHE A 92 -19.68 5.97 21.24
CA PHE A 92 -19.06 6.43 19.99
C PHE A 92 -18.29 7.75 20.17
N ASP A 93 -18.91 8.78 20.75
CA ASP A 93 -18.26 10.09 20.93
C ASP A 93 -17.08 10.02 21.91
N LYS A 94 -17.17 9.14 22.92
CA LYS A 94 -16.08 8.86 23.86
C LYS A 94 -14.90 8.19 23.15
N VAL A 95 -15.17 7.27 22.21
CA VAL A 95 -14.14 6.62 21.38
C VAL A 95 -13.48 7.60 20.43
N VAL A 96 -14.24 8.52 19.82
CA VAL A 96 -13.70 9.60 19.00
C VAL A 96 -12.77 10.48 19.84
N SER A 97 -13.21 10.89 21.03
CA SER A 97 -12.42 11.71 21.96
C SER A 97 -11.13 11.01 22.39
N ALA A 98 -11.23 9.73 22.79
CA ALA A 98 -10.07 8.90 23.09
C ALA A 98 -9.12 8.76 21.89
N SER A 99 -9.67 8.64 20.68
CA SER A 99 -8.89 8.54 19.44
C SER A 99 -8.16 9.84 19.10
N ARG A 100 -8.76 11.00 19.39
CA ARG A 100 -8.13 12.32 19.28
C ARG A 100 -6.95 12.45 20.24
N ILE A 101 -7.09 11.98 21.48
CA ILE A 101 -6.01 11.99 22.48
C ILE A 101 -4.81 11.17 22.00
N ILE A 102 -5.01 9.90 21.61
CA ILE A 102 -3.90 9.02 21.20
C ILE A 102 -3.24 9.44 19.88
N SER A 103 -3.97 10.16 19.02
CA SER A 103 -3.42 10.71 17.77
C SER A 103 -2.78 12.08 17.95
N GLY A 104 -2.86 12.65 19.16
CA GLY A 104 -2.32 13.97 19.50
C GLY A 104 -3.00 15.08 18.70
N TYR A 105 -4.33 15.09 18.68
CA TYR A 105 -5.12 16.15 18.08
C TYR A 105 -4.94 17.47 18.85
N ASN A 106 -4.68 18.55 18.13
CA ASN A 106 -4.59 19.90 18.67
C ASN A 106 -5.80 20.70 18.19
N GLU A 107 -6.64 21.15 19.11
CA GLU A 107 -7.87 21.87 18.81
C GLU A 107 -7.62 23.25 18.17
N ALA A 108 -6.62 23.99 18.67
CA ALA A 108 -6.28 25.32 18.15
C ALA A 108 -5.78 25.24 16.70
N LYS A 109 -4.92 24.27 16.39
CA LYS A 109 -4.34 24.09 15.05
C LYS A 109 -5.16 23.18 14.14
N ARG A 110 -6.25 22.57 14.64
CA ARG A 110 -7.05 21.55 13.94
C ARG A 110 -6.19 20.50 13.22
N SER A 111 -5.12 20.04 13.86
CA SER A 111 -4.13 19.13 13.27
C SER A 111 -3.76 18.00 14.22
N PHE A 112 -3.20 16.92 13.68
CA PHE A 112 -2.83 15.72 14.42
C PHE A 112 -1.31 15.55 14.48
N LYS A 113 -0.77 15.22 15.66
CA LYS A 113 0.64 14.79 15.77
C LYS A 113 0.89 13.50 14.99
N ALA A 114 -0.07 12.57 14.99
CA ALA A 114 -0.02 11.31 14.25
C ALA A 114 -1.27 11.11 13.36
N PRO A 115 -1.39 11.84 12.23
CA PRO A 115 -2.59 11.80 11.38
C PRO A 115 -2.87 10.39 10.83
N SER A 116 -1.82 9.61 10.60
CA SER A 116 -1.95 8.25 10.08
C SER A 116 -2.56 7.26 11.07
N LEU A 117 -2.36 7.46 12.37
CA LEU A 117 -3.02 6.66 13.41
C LEU A 117 -4.52 6.94 13.39
N ALA A 118 -4.92 8.21 13.29
CA ALA A 118 -6.31 8.63 13.19
C ALA A 118 -7.03 8.02 11.96
N LEU A 119 -6.35 7.95 10.81
CA LEU A 119 -6.87 7.29 9.60
C LEU A 119 -7.05 5.78 9.79
N HIS A 120 -6.02 5.10 10.29
CA HIS A 120 -6.01 3.64 10.40
C HIS A 120 -6.92 3.12 11.52
N MET A 121 -7.19 3.94 12.53
CA MET A 121 -8.06 3.58 13.65
C MET A 121 -9.47 3.17 13.18
N LYS A 122 -10.02 3.83 12.14
CA LYS A 122 -11.29 3.43 11.51
C LYS A 122 -11.25 1.95 11.11
N THR A 123 -10.23 1.57 10.35
CA THR A 123 -10.09 0.22 9.81
C THR A 123 -9.92 -0.82 10.92
N ILE A 124 -9.18 -0.48 11.98
CA ILE A 124 -9.00 -1.37 13.13
C ILE A 124 -10.34 -1.57 13.85
N LEU A 125 -11.06 -0.49 14.18
CA LEU A 125 -12.34 -0.57 14.90
C LEU A 125 -13.37 -1.40 14.12
N LEU A 126 -13.48 -1.20 12.80
CA LEU A 126 -14.36 -2.02 11.96
C LEU A 126 -13.98 -3.51 11.96
N ALA A 127 -12.69 -3.81 11.99
CA ALA A 127 -12.20 -5.18 12.06
C ALA A 127 -12.48 -5.80 13.44
N VAL A 128 -12.27 -5.05 14.53
CA VAL A 128 -12.61 -5.46 15.90
C VAL A 128 -14.11 -5.72 16.04
N CYS A 129 -14.97 -4.86 15.48
CA CYS A 129 -16.42 -5.09 15.43
C CYS A 129 -16.77 -6.40 14.70
N SER A 130 -16.01 -6.73 13.64
CA SER A 130 -16.20 -7.99 12.90
C SER A 130 -15.86 -9.20 13.77
N SER A 131 -14.72 -9.16 14.46
CA SER A 131 -14.29 -10.23 15.37
C SER A 131 -15.25 -10.38 16.57
N ALA A 132 -15.69 -9.27 17.16
CA ALA A 132 -16.71 -9.28 18.22
C ALA A 132 -18.02 -9.92 17.74
N LYS A 133 -18.51 -9.51 16.57
CA LYS A 133 -19.70 -10.11 15.95
C LYS A 133 -19.55 -11.62 15.76
N THR A 134 -18.39 -12.09 15.29
CA THR A 134 -18.12 -13.53 15.11
C THR A 134 -18.16 -14.28 16.45
N LEU A 135 -17.59 -13.73 17.52
CA LEU A 135 -17.65 -14.34 18.85
C LEU A 135 -19.08 -14.41 19.39
N MET A 136 -19.86 -13.35 19.21
CA MET A 136 -21.25 -13.28 19.66
C MET A 136 -22.15 -14.27 18.91
N LEU A 137 -22.00 -14.37 17.59
CA LEU A 137 -22.74 -15.35 16.77
C LEU A 137 -22.41 -16.80 17.13
N LYS A 138 -21.18 -17.06 17.58
CA LYS A 138 -20.75 -18.37 18.07
C LYS A 138 -21.12 -18.61 19.54
N LYS A 139 -21.74 -17.64 20.23
CA LYS A 139 -22.04 -17.68 21.67
C LYS A 139 -20.83 -18.10 22.51
N HIS A 140 -19.65 -17.58 22.16
CA HIS A 140 -18.40 -18.04 22.77
C HIS A 140 -18.34 -17.63 24.26
N PRO A 141 -18.05 -18.56 25.20
CA PRO A 141 -18.07 -18.30 26.65
C PRO A 141 -17.05 -17.25 27.13
N ILE A 142 -16.12 -16.84 26.27
CA ILE A 142 -15.04 -15.89 26.60
C ILE A 142 -15.56 -14.46 26.77
N LEU A 143 -16.77 -14.17 26.31
CA LEU A 143 -17.37 -12.85 26.42
C LEU A 143 -18.10 -12.64 27.75
N GLY A 144 -18.50 -13.72 28.44
CA GLY A 144 -19.22 -13.62 29.71
C GLY A 144 -20.57 -12.88 29.62
N ILE A 145 -21.22 -12.92 28.45
CA ILE A 145 -22.46 -12.19 28.17
C ILE A 145 -23.67 -13.06 28.48
N THR A 146 -24.68 -12.49 29.13
CA THR A 146 -26.00 -13.10 29.36
C THR A 146 -26.90 -12.96 28.14
N ASP A 147 -27.00 -11.77 27.55
CA ASP A 147 -27.81 -11.48 26.35
C ASP A 147 -26.95 -11.18 25.11
N TYR A 148 -26.77 -12.21 24.28
CA TYR A 148 -26.00 -12.10 23.04
C TYR A 148 -26.71 -11.29 21.95
N ASP A 149 -28.04 -11.21 21.95
CA ASP A 149 -28.80 -10.54 20.90
C ASP A 149 -28.73 -9.02 21.06
N ILE A 150 -28.86 -8.52 22.30
CA ILE A 150 -28.64 -7.09 22.61
C ILE A 150 -27.19 -6.70 22.32
N ALA A 151 -26.22 -7.50 22.76
CA ALA A 151 -24.81 -7.22 22.52
C ALA A 151 -24.49 -7.17 21.01
N LEU A 152 -25.07 -8.09 20.23
CA LEU A 152 -24.93 -8.12 18.78
C LEU A 152 -25.56 -6.89 18.11
N LYS A 153 -26.72 -6.43 18.59
CA LYS A 153 -27.37 -5.20 18.11
C LYS A 153 -26.49 -3.98 18.37
N ASN A 154 -25.91 -3.89 19.57
CA ASN A 154 -25.00 -2.80 19.96
C ASN A 154 -23.76 -2.76 19.06
N VAL A 155 -23.08 -3.89 18.86
CA VAL A 155 -21.88 -3.95 17.99
C VAL A 155 -22.21 -3.59 16.54
N LYS A 156 -23.38 -4.00 16.03
CA LYS A 156 -23.83 -3.61 14.67
C LYS A 156 -24.07 -2.10 14.59
N GLY A 157 -24.81 -1.52 15.53
CA GLY A 157 -25.07 -0.08 15.56
C GLY A 157 -23.77 0.73 15.68
N PHE A 158 -22.84 0.32 16.54
CA PHE A 158 -21.55 0.99 16.69
C PHE A 158 -20.72 0.91 15.40
N ARG A 159 -20.70 -0.25 14.73
CA ARG A 159 -20.00 -0.41 13.44
C ARG A 159 -20.56 0.54 12.38
N GLU A 160 -21.88 0.67 12.29
CA GLU A 160 -22.55 1.58 11.35
C GLU A 160 -22.19 3.04 11.62
N LEU A 161 -22.16 3.46 12.90
CA LEU A 161 -21.69 4.79 13.31
C LEU A 161 -20.23 5.04 12.92
N VAL A 162 -19.33 4.07 13.16
CA VAL A 162 -17.92 4.18 12.74
C VAL A 162 -17.79 4.29 11.22
N ASP A 163 -18.62 3.58 10.45
CA ASP A 163 -18.51 3.67 9.00
C ASP A 163 -19.03 5.01 8.45
N ALA A 164 -20.17 5.49 8.98
CA ALA A 164 -20.85 6.69 8.55
C ALA A 164 -20.17 7.99 9.04
N ASN A 165 -19.83 8.07 10.33
CA ASN A 165 -19.51 9.35 10.97
C ASN A 165 -18.01 9.58 11.15
N TRP A 166 -17.19 8.53 11.20
CA TRP A 166 -15.74 8.66 11.45
C TRP A 166 -15.00 9.53 10.41
N LYS A 167 -15.54 9.61 9.19
CA LYS A 167 -15.00 10.47 8.13
C LYS A 167 -15.07 11.95 8.49
N PHE A 168 -16.16 12.37 9.13
CA PHE A 168 -16.38 13.76 9.54
C PHE A 168 -15.61 14.08 10.81
N GLU A 169 -15.54 13.13 11.74
CA GLU A 169 -14.89 13.33 13.03
C GLU A 169 -13.37 13.38 12.97
N MET A 170 -12.75 12.52 12.14
CA MET A 170 -11.29 12.40 12.09
C MET A 170 -10.71 12.21 10.69
N SER A 171 -11.23 11.29 9.86
CA SER A 171 -10.47 10.85 8.68
C SER A 171 -10.24 11.95 7.64
N SER A 172 -11.24 12.79 7.35
CA SER A 172 -11.06 13.85 6.35
C SER A 172 -10.00 14.87 6.78
N LEU A 173 -10.03 15.29 8.05
CA LEU A 173 -9.05 16.24 8.57
C LEU A 173 -7.65 15.61 8.68
N ALA A 174 -7.58 14.37 9.16
CA ALA A 174 -6.32 13.64 9.25
C ALA A 174 -5.68 13.38 7.87
N LEU A 175 -6.49 13.20 6.82
CA LEU A 175 -5.98 13.07 5.46
C LEU A 175 -5.43 14.39 4.91
N LYS A 176 -6.15 15.51 5.15
CA LYS A 176 -5.68 16.85 4.76
C LYS A 176 -4.36 17.19 5.44
N ASP A 177 -4.31 17.07 6.77
CA ASP A 177 -3.10 17.32 7.56
C ASP A 177 -1.93 16.41 7.14
N LEU A 178 -2.21 15.14 6.80
CA LEU A 178 -1.19 14.25 6.26
C LEU A 178 -0.62 14.72 4.90
N ASN A 179 -1.48 15.22 4.02
CA ASN A 179 -1.09 15.70 2.70
C ASN A 179 -0.37 17.06 2.78
N GLU A 180 -0.86 17.98 3.62
CA GLU A 180 -0.24 19.28 3.89
C GLU A 180 1.17 19.10 4.47
N LYS A 181 1.33 18.21 5.47
CA LYS A 181 2.65 17.87 6.02
C LYS A 181 3.60 17.26 4.97
N GLN A 182 3.07 16.45 4.06
CA GLN A 182 3.87 15.90 2.96
C GLN A 182 4.25 16.97 1.93
N SER A 183 3.40 17.97 1.72
CA SER A 183 3.67 19.08 0.81
C SER A 183 4.71 20.05 1.38
N ILE A 184 4.64 20.36 2.68
CA ILE A 184 5.59 21.26 3.36
C ILE A 184 6.97 20.61 3.44
N ASN A 185 7.02 19.32 3.78
CA ASN A 185 8.27 18.58 3.93
C ASN A 185 8.31 17.42 2.92
N PRO A 186 8.62 17.70 1.63
CA PRO A 186 8.73 16.67 0.63
C PRO A 186 9.84 15.68 1.02
N GLN A 187 9.60 14.40 0.73
CA GLN A 187 10.56 13.37 1.08
C GLN A 187 11.84 13.51 0.26
N LYS A 188 12.96 13.80 0.94
CA LYS A 188 14.30 13.82 0.34
C LYS A 188 14.67 12.42 -0.19
N LEU A 189 14.96 12.34 -1.48
CA LEU A 189 15.44 11.14 -2.16
C LEU A 189 16.97 11.04 -2.02
N PRO A 190 17.52 9.80 -1.99
CA PRO A 190 18.96 9.61 -1.97
C PRO A 190 19.59 10.09 -3.28
N VAL A 191 20.67 10.84 -3.15
CA VAL A 191 21.45 11.32 -4.31
C VAL A 191 22.28 10.16 -4.88
N THR A 192 22.45 10.11 -6.20
CA THR A 192 23.24 9.06 -6.87
C THR A 192 24.65 8.93 -6.29
N GLN A 193 25.28 10.04 -5.92
CA GLN A 193 26.61 10.05 -5.28
C GLN A 193 26.64 9.28 -3.95
N ASP A 194 25.66 9.52 -3.07
CA ASP A 194 25.55 8.82 -1.77
C ASP A 194 25.33 7.31 -1.97
N ILE A 195 24.59 6.93 -3.01
CA ILE A 195 24.38 5.52 -3.39
C ILE A 195 25.68 4.86 -3.85
N ILE A 196 26.50 5.58 -4.63
CA ILE A 196 27.81 5.09 -5.09
C ILE A 196 28.76 4.91 -3.91
N LEU A 197 28.85 5.91 -3.03
CA LEU A 197 29.65 5.84 -1.79
C LEU A 197 29.25 4.64 -0.93
N PHE A 198 27.95 4.45 -0.72
CA PHE A 198 27.43 3.28 0.00
C PHE A 198 27.85 1.97 -0.66
N ARG A 199 27.67 1.87 -1.99
CA ARG A 199 27.99 0.66 -2.75
C ARG A 199 29.47 0.32 -2.61
N ASN A 200 30.35 1.30 -2.83
CA ASN A 200 31.80 1.10 -2.79
C ASN A 200 32.25 0.66 -1.41
N TYR A 201 31.81 1.37 -0.36
CA TYR A 201 32.08 0.99 1.03
C TYR A 201 31.62 -0.43 1.36
N THR A 202 30.41 -0.79 0.94
CA THR A 202 29.85 -2.12 1.21
C THR A 202 30.60 -3.21 0.45
N GLN A 203 31.03 -2.92 -0.78
CA GLN A 203 31.81 -3.83 -1.61
C GLN A 203 33.21 -4.06 -1.02
N GLU A 204 33.88 -3.02 -0.54
CA GLU A 204 35.17 -3.11 0.14
C GLU A 204 35.11 -3.98 1.40
N ILE A 205 34.06 -3.82 2.22
CA ILE A 205 33.81 -4.70 3.37
C ILE A 205 33.65 -6.15 2.91
N ALA A 206 32.84 -6.39 1.87
CA ALA A 206 32.60 -7.74 1.37
C ALA A 206 33.90 -8.39 0.89
N GLU A 207 34.70 -7.68 0.11
CA GLU A 207 35.98 -8.17 -0.42
C GLU A 207 37.00 -8.46 0.68
N THR A 208 37.11 -7.57 1.68
CA THR A 208 37.95 -7.79 2.85
C THR A 208 37.52 -9.04 3.62
N CYS A 209 36.21 -9.18 3.90
CA CYS A 209 35.70 -10.33 4.63
C CYS A 209 35.86 -11.64 3.86
N VAL A 210 35.79 -11.63 2.52
CA VAL A 210 36.06 -12.82 1.69
C VAL A 210 37.51 -13.26 1.85
N LYS A 211 38.47 -12.34 1.73
CA LYS A 211 39.90 -12.66 1.93
C LYS A 211 40.18 -13.21 3.33
N GLU A 212 39.56 -12.61 4.35
CA GLU A 212 39.67 -13.08 5.73
C GLU A 212 39.08 -14.47 5.93
N LEU A 213 37.96 -14.81 5.28
CA LEU A 213 37.33 -16.13 5.37
C LEU A 213 38.04 -17.20 4.54
N GLU A 214 38.69 -16.81 3.45
CA GLU A 214 39.58 -17.69 2.68
C GLU A 214 40.83 -18.05 3.49
N THR A 215 41.34 -17.12 4.30
CA THR A 215 42.50 -17.33 5.18
C THR A 215 42.12 -18.06 6.49
N ASN A 216 41.01 -17.66 7.12
CA ASN A 216 40.49 -18.23 8.35
C ASN A 216 38.99 -18.49 8.23
N SER A 217 38.63 -19.73 7.90
CA SER A 217 37.23 -20.13 7.70
C SER A 217 36.39 -20.10 8.98
N GLU A 218 37.00 -20.00 10.16
CA GLU A 218 36.30 -19.95 11.45
C GLU A 218 36.08 -18.51 11.97
N ASN A 219 36.34 -17.49 11.14
CA ASN A 219 36.08 -16.11 11.54
C ASN A 219 34.58 -15.75 11.48
N LEU A 220 33.90 -15.90 12.62
CA LEU A 220 32.48 -15.57 12.77
C LEU A 220 32.15 -14.10 12.45
N THR A 221 33.05 -13.16 12.77
CA THR A 221 32.83 -11.73 12.55
C THR A 221 32.83 -11.39 11.07
N SER A 222 33.79 -11.93 10.32
CA SER A 222 33.88 -11.76 8.86
C SER A 222 32.70 -12.44 8.17
N PHE A 223 32.26 -13.61 8.64
CA PHE A 223 31.05 -14.28 8.14
C PHE A 223 29.79 -13.42 8.33
N LYS A 224 29.61 -12.84 9.52
CA LYS A 224 28.49 -11.92 9.81
C LYS A 224 28.52 -10.70 8.88
N LYS A 225 29.65 -9.99 8.81
CA LYS A 225 29.80 -8.79 7.98
C LYS A 225 29.62 -9.08 6.49
N LEU A 226 30.12 -10.22 6.00
CA LEU A 226 29.92 -10.64 4.61
C LEU A 226 28.45 -10.93 4.31
N THR A 227 27.73 -11.58 5.23
CA THR A 227 26.29 -11.83 5.09
C THR A 227 25.50 -10.52 5.02
N GLU A 228 25.84 -9.56 5.88
CA GLU A 228 25.24 -8.22 5.90
C GLU A 228 25.54 -7.44 4.62
N ALA A 229 26.80 -7.45 4.17
CA ALA A 229 27.23 -6.75 2.96
C ALA A 229 26.58 -7.35 1.69
N ALA A 230 26.54 -8.68 1.57
CA ALA A 230 25.87 -9.34 0.45
C ALA A 230 24.37 -9.02 0.41
N LEU A 231 23.69 -8.99 1.56
CA LEU A 231 22.29 -8.58 1.66
C LEU A 231 22.09 -7.12 1.22
N ALA A 232 22.90 -6.20 1.73
CA ALA A 232 22.81 -4.78 1.41
C ALA A 232 23.06 -4.49 -0.07
N LEU A 233 24.10 -5.10 -0.66
CA LEU A 233 24.38 -5.00 -2.10
C LEU A 233 23.23 -5.54 -2.95
N THR A 234 22.63 -6.67 -2.55
CA THR A 234 21.47 -7.25 -3.25
C THR A 234 20.26 -6.31 -3.21
N ILE A 235 19.97 -5.70 -2.05
CA ILE A 235 18.85 -4.75 -1.89
C ILE A 235 19.06 -3.51 -2.77
N ILE A 236 20.28 -2.96 -2.74
CA ILE A 236 20.62 -1.75 -3.49
C ILE A 236 20.55 -1.98 -4.99
N LEU A 237 21.15 -3.07 -5.48
CA LEU A 237 21.13 -3.41 -6.90
C LEU A 237 19.69 -3.54 -7.45
N ASN A 238 18.83 -4.25 -6.73
CA ASN A 238 17.49 -4.57 -7.22
C ASN A 238 16.45 -3.48 -6.94
N ARG A 239 16.75 -2.51 -6.06
CA ARG A 239 15.80 -1.48 -5.59
C ARG A 239 14.46 -2.07 -5.10
N LYS A 240 14.48 -3.29 -4.56
CA LYS A 240 13.28 -3.99 -4.06
C LYS A 240 13.00 -3.64 -2.60
N ARG A 241 11.80 -3.99 -2.13
CA ARG A 241 11.48 -3.92 -0.71
C ARG A 241 12.42 -4.86 0.04
N ILE A 242 12.83 -4.47 1.25
CA ILE A 242 13.73 -5.26 2.08
C ILE A 242 13.14 -6.66 2.30
N GLY A 243 11.84 -6.74 2.55
CA GLY A 243 11.12 -8.00 2.74
C GLY A 243 11.18 -8.94 1.52
N ASP A 244 11.32 -8.44 0.30
CA ASP A 244 11.42 -9.31 -0.87
C ASP A 244 12.82 -9.99 -0.93
N VAL A 245 13.86 -9.35 -0.40
CA VAL A 245 15.25 -9.84 -0.47
C VAL A 245 15.68 -10.60 0.79
N GLN A 246 15.43 -10.05 1.99
CA GLN A 246 15.91 -10.65 3.25
C GLN A 246 15.27 -12.02 3.55
N TYR A 247 14.07 -12.29 3.00
CA TYR A 247 13.37 -13.56 3.15
C TYR A 247 13.70 -14.59 2.06
N THR A 248 14.70 -14.31 1.22
CA THR A 248 15.13 -15.25 0.18
C THR A 248 15.52 -16.58 0.82
N GLN A 249 14.94 -17.68 0.34
CA GLN A 249 15.25 -19.02 0.81
C GLN A 249 16.48 -19.58 0.10
N LEU A 250 17.27 -20.37 0.82
CA LEU A 250 18.45 -21.04 0.28
C LEU A 250 18.09 -21.97 -0.89
N GLU A 251 17.01 -22.72 -0.75
CA GLU A 251 16.48 -23.59 -1.82
C GLU A 251 16.16 -22.79 -3.09
N SER A 252 15.54 -21.61 -2.95
CA SER A 252 15.20 -20.76 -4.10
C SER A 252 16.44 -20.23 -4.82
N TYR A 253 17.55 -20.04 -4.10
CA TYR A 253 18.82 -19.64 -4.70
C TYR A 253 19.53 -20.80 -5.41
N ASN A 254 19.44 -22.01 -4.85
CA ASN A 254 20.07 -23.20 -5.42
C ASN A 254 19.29 -23.80 -6.60
N ARG A 255 17.98 -23.50 -6.73
CA ARG A 255 17.19 -23.90 -7.89
C ARG A 255 17.78 -23.31 -9.17
N ILE A 256 18.30 -24.18 -10.02
CA ILE A 256 18.75 -23.82 -11.36
C ILE A 256 17.49 -23.55 -12.19
N SER A 257 17.32 -22.31 -12.62
CA SER A 257 16.19 -21.90 -13.45
C SER A 257 16.51 -22.16 -14.93
N THR A 258 16.89 -23.38 -15.30
CA THR A 258 17.03 -23.78 -16.71
C THR A 258 15.66 -24.26 -17.18
N SER A 259 14.82 -23.33 -17.60
CA SER A 259 13.63 -23.68 -18.37
C SER A 259 14.05 -23.92 -19.82
N THR A 260 13.66 -25.04 -20.39
CA THR A 260 13.94 -25.51 -21.77
C THR A 260 13.61 -24.47 -22.86
N ASN A 261 12.79 -23.45 -22.56
CA ASN A 261 12.41 -22.36 -23.48
C ASN A 261 13.40 -21.17 -23.48
N GLN A 262 14.53 -21.24 -22.77
CA GLN A 262 15.48 -20.12 -22.69
C GLN A 262 16.31 -19.93 -23.95
N GLU A 263 16.62 -20.98 -24.71
CA GLU A 263 17.52 -20.87 -25.86
C GLU A 263 16.94 -20.02 -27.01
N GLU A 264 15.64 -20.17 -27.31
CA GLU A 264 14.93 -19.35 -28.30
C GLU A 264 14.75 -17.88 -27.83
N CYS A 265 14.63 -17.67 -26.51
CA CYS A 265 14.64 -16.31 -25.95
C CYS A 265 16.05 -15.71 -25.99
N LEU A 266 17.10 -16.48 -25.73
CA LEU A 266 18.50 -16.00 -25.75
C LEU A 266 18.98 -15.68 -27.17
N SER A 267 18.43 -16.34 -28.18
CA SER A 267 18.75 -16.07 -29.59
C SER A 267 18.11 -14.77 -30.09
N SER A 268 16.95 -14.36 -29.55
CA SER A 268 16.29 -13.07 -29.86
C SER A 268 16.88 -11.87 -29.12
N LEU A 269 17.75 -12.08 -28.13
CA LEU A 269 18.45 -11.00 -27.43
C LEU A 269 19.66 -10.49 -28.21
N ASN A 270 19.92 -9.19 -28.08
CA ASN A 270 21.12 -8.56 -28.60
C ASN A 270 22.37 -9.07 -27.86
N GLU A 271 23.56 -8.91 -28.46
CA GLU A 271 24.82 -9.43 -27.90
C GLU A 271 25.08 -8.91 -26.48
N CYS A 272 24.87 -7.61 -26.26
CA CYS A 272 24.99 -6.99 -24.93
C CYS A 272 24.01 -7.59 -23.91
N GLU A 273 22.75 -7.81 -24.30
CA GLU A 273 21.72 -8.37 -23.42
C GLU A 273 22.00 -9.83 -23.09
N ARG A 274 22.51 -10.60 -24.06
CA ARG A 274 22.95 -11.97 -23.87
C ARG A 274 24.10 -12.04 -22.87
N GLU A 275 25.08 -11.17 -22.97
CA GLU A 275 26.18 -11.16 -22.02
C GLU A 275 25.74 -10.69 -20.61
N LEU A 276 24.85 -9.69 -20.54
CA LEU A 276 24.23 -9.29 -19.27
C LEU A 276 23.41 -10.43 -18.63
N SER A 277 22.72 -11.23 -19.43
CA SER A 277 21.94 -12.37 -18.94
C SER A 277 22.83 -13.44 -18.28
N LYS A 278 24.06 -13.64 -18.79
CA LYS A 278 25.07 -14.51 -18.17
C LYS A 278 25.69 -13.89 -16.93
N HIS A 279 25.78 -12.56 -16.88
CA HIS A 279 26.37 -11.84 -15.75
C HIS A 279 25.50 -11.85 -14.49
N PHE A 280 24.17 -11.87 -14.66
CA PHE A 280 23.24 -11.83 -13.54
C PHE A 280 22.54 -13.17 -13.32
N LYS A 281 22.71 -13.76 -12.14
CA LYS A 281 21.86 -14.86 -11.69
C LYS A 281 20.50 -14.31 -11.29
N ARG A 282 19.45 -14.77 -11.96
CA ARG A 282 18.06 -14.44 -11.65
C ARG A 282 17.45 -15.54 -10.79
N ILE A 283 16.88 -15.17 -9.66
CA ILE A 283 16.02 -16.04 -8.86
C ILE A 283 14.61 -15.46 -8.82
N THR A 284 13.63 -16.31 -8.54
CA THR A 284 12.25 -15.90 -8.37
C THR A 284 11.80 -16.19 -6.94
N THR A 285 11.37 -15.15 -6.22
CA THR A 285 10.82 -15.25 -4.87
C THR A 285 9.35 -14.86 -4.86
N VAL A 286 8.64 -15.12 -3.75
CA VAL A 286 7.22 -14.76 -3.62
C VAL A 286 7.10 -13.50 -2.76
N GLY A 287 6.69 -12.39 -3.35
CA GLY A 287 6.41 -11.11 -2.70
C GLY A 287 4.99 -11.01 -2.10
N LYS A 288 4.62 -9.81 -1.63
CA LYS A 288 3.29 -9.53 -1.05
C LYS A 288 2.17 -9.93 -2.02
N GLY A 289 1.11 -10.57 -1.50
CA GLY A 289 -0.05 -11.00 -2.30
C GLY A 289 0.23 -12.23 -3.17
N SER A 290 1.22 -13.05 -2.80
CA SER A 290 1.62 -14.25 -3.55
C SER A 290 2.11 -13.98 -4.98
N ARG A 291 2.58 -12.75 -5.25
CA ARG A 291 3.13 -12.38 -6.55
C ARG A 291 4.58 -12.85 -6.67
N SER A 292 4.93 -13.36 -7.83
CA SER A 292 6.32 -13.68 -8.18
C SER A 292 7.13 -12.39 -8.32
N VAL A 293 8.29 -12.33 -7.65
CA VAL A 293 9.21 -11.18 -7.68
C VAL A 293 10.61 -11.69 -8.06
N PRO A 294 11.14 -11.28 -9.22
CA PRO A 294 12.51 -11.63 -9.60
C PRO A 294 13.54 -10.82 -8.79
N ILE A 295 14.66 -11.46 -8.47
CA ILE A 295 15.83 -10.84 -7.82
C ILE A 295 17.07 -11.22 -8.64
N LEU A 296 17.90 -10.23 -8.93
CA LEU A 296 19.14 -10.37 -9.69
C LEU A 296 20.35 -10.32 -8.74
N PHE A 297 21.33 -11.18 -8.98
CA PHE A 297 22.62 -11.18 -8.29
C PHE A 297 23.74 -10.98 -9.31
N SER A 298 24.54 -9.92 -9.15
CA SER A 298 25.76 -9.71 -9.94
C SER A 298 26.82 -10.77 -9.65
N LYS A 299 27.75 -11.05 -10.59
CA LYS A 299 28.86 -11.99 -10.38
C LYS A 299 29.62 -11.79 -9.05
N ASN A 300 29.92 -10.55 -8.66
CA ASN A 300 30.61 -10.27 -7.38
C ASN A 300 29.80 -10.77 -6.17
N VAL A 301 28.51 -10.44 -6.14
CA VAL A 301 27.60 -10.91 -5.07
C VAL A 301 27.41 -12.43 -5.11
N GLN A 302 27.40 -13.04 -6.29
CA GLN A 302 27.36 -14.50 -6.41
C GLN A 302 28.60 -15.14 -5.78
N LYS A 303 29.81 -14.61 -6.05
CA LYS A 303 31.06 -15.01 -5.38
C LYS A 303 30.94 -14.90 -3.86
N TYR A 304 30.44 -13.77 -3.35
CA TYR A 304 30.26 -13.57 -1.91
C TYR A 304 29.30 -14.60 -1.31
N ILE A 305 28.19 -14.88 -1.99
CA ILE A 305 27.22 -15.89 -1.56
C ILE A 305 27.84 -17.29 -1.61
N GLU A 306 28.60 -17.62 -2.65
CA GLU A 306 29.29 -18.92 -2.75
C GLU A 306 30.28 -19.13 -1.61
N THR A 307 31.08 -18.11 -1.27
CA THR A 307 31.94 -18.13 -0.09
C THR A 307 31.12 -18.35 1.19
N LEU A 308 30.00 -17.61 1.38
CA LEU A 308 29.11 -17.80 2.52
C LEU A 308 28.55 -19.22 2.59
N LEU A 309 28.12 -19.79 1.47
CA LEU A 309 27.59 -21.15 1.41
C LEU A 309 28.67 -22.20 1.69
N SER A 310 29.91 -21.97 1.23
CA SER A 310 31.04 -22.86 1.51
C SER A 310 31.40 -22.88 3.00
N VAL A 311 31.48 -21.71 3.64
CA VAL A 311 31.76 -21.57 5.08
C VAL A 311 30.60 -22.13 5.91
N ARG A 312 29.35 -21.87 5.49
CA ARG A 312 28.16 -22.39 6.15
C ARG A 312 28.08 -23.92 6.14
N ARG A 313 28.64 -24.60 5.13
CA ARG A 313 28.73 -26.07 5.10
C ARG A 313 29.83 -26.62 6.02
N LYS A 314 30.89 -25.85 6.24
CA LYS A 314 32.05 -26.25 7.04
C LYS A 314 31.91 -25.93 8.54
N THR A 315 31.06 -24.95 8.88
CA THR A 315 30.98 -24.38 10.23
C THR A 315 29.59 -24.55 10.84
N THR A 316 29.50 -24.43 12.16
CA THR A 316 28.24 -24.47 12.92
C THR A 316 27.61 -23.08 13.11
N PHE A 317 28.10 -22.05 12.41
CA PHE A 317 27.63 -20.66 12.58
C PHE A 317 26.15 -20.48 12.28
N VAL A 318 25.59 -21.28 11.38
CA VAL A 318 24.18 -21.26 11.03
C VAL A 318 23.65 -22.69 11.10
N PRO A 319 22.67 -22.98 11.97
CA PRO A 319 22.02 -24.29 12.02
C PRO A 319 21.46 -24.73 10.66
N HIS A 320 21.50 -26.02 10.36
CA HIS A 320 21.02 -26.58 9.09
C HIS A 320 19.51 -26.36 8.89
N GLU A 321 18.75 -26.22 9.97
CA GLU A 321 17.31 -25.99 9.96
C GLU A 321 16.93 -24.60 9.42
N ASN A 322 17.89 -23.65 9.35
CA ASN A 322 17.59 -22.29 8.91
C ASN A 322 17.39 -22.22 7.38
N PRO A 323 16.19 -21.88 6.87
CA PRO A 323 15.92 -21.91 5.44
C PRO A 323 16.40 -20.66 4.69
N PHE A 324 16.85 -19.61 5.39
CA PHE A 324 17.16 -18.32 4.78
C PHE A 324 18.56 -18.31 4.16
N LEU A 325 18.68 -17.63 3.01
CA LEU A 325 19.96 -17.35 2.36
C LEU A 325 20.81 -16.42 3.23
N PHE A 326 20.20 -15.34 3.71
CA PHE A 326 20.82 -14.36 4.61
C PHE A 326 20.43 -14.63 6.07
N ALA A 327 20.88 -15.77 6.57
CA ALA A 327 20.58 -16.25 7.92
C ALA A 327 21.30 -15.46 9.01
N LEU A 328 20.63 -15.28 10.16
CA LEU A 328 21.30 -14.74 11.35
C LEU A 328 22.12 -15.87 12.01
N THR A 329 23.40 -15.61 12.25
CA THR A 329 24.29 -16.56 12.94
C THR A 329 23.75 -16.97 14.31
N GLY A 330 23.87 -18.25 14.66
CA GLY A 330 23.40 -18.81 15.93
C GLY A 330 21.88 -18.96 16.04
N SER A 331 21.12 -18.72 14.96
CA SER A 331 19.67 -18.86 14.97
C SER A 331 19.17 -19.82 13.89
N SER A 332 18.30 -20.74 14.27
CA SER A 332 17.64 -21.68 13.35
C SER A 332 16.46 -21.07 12.57
N THR A 333 15.96 -19.89 12.96
CA THR A 333 14.71 -19.34 12.40
C THR A 333 14.76 -17.86 12.03
N LYS A 334 15.86 -17.17 12.33
CA LYS A 334 16.01 -15.74 12.07
C LYS A 334 16.89 -15.45 10.86
N TRP A 335 16.67 -14.28 10.28
CA TRP A 335 17.41 -13.70 9.16
C TRP A 335 18.08 -12.40 9.61
N VAL A 336 19.00 -11.90 8.81
CA VAL A 336 19.63 -10.59 9.01
C VAL A 336 18.64 -9.47 8.72
N ASP A 337 18.51 -8.50 9.64
CA ASP A 337 17.65 -7.32 9.44
C ASP A 337 18.28 -6.33 8.45
N GLY A 338 17.79 -6.33 7.21
CA GLY A 338 18.29 -5.45 6.17
C GLY A 338 18.11 -3.95 6.48
N SER A 339 17.09 -3.56 7.26
CA SER A 339 16.85 -2.15 7.61
C SER A 339 17.94 -1.63 8.56
N ALA A 340 18.27 -2.43 9.58
CA ALA A 340 19.34 -2.12 10.52
C ALA A 340 20.71 -2.09 9.82
N VAL A 341 20.98 -3.03 8.90
CA VAL A 341 22.23 -3.06 8.13
C VAL A 341 22.38 -1.82 7.25
N LEU A 342 21.35 -1.50 6.44
CA LEU A 342 21.39 -0.32 5.57
C LEU A 342 21.63 0.95 6.37
N ARG A 343 20.94 1.14 7.51
CA ARG A 343 21.13 2.32 8.36
C ARG A 343 22.56 2.41 8.88
N ARG A 344 23.12 1.30 9.38
CA ARG A 344 24.47 1.27 9.93
C ARG A 344 25.52 1.56 8.85
N TYR A 345 25.39 0.98 7.67
CA TYR A 345 26.35 1.19 6.58
C TYR A 345 26.22 2.58 5.97
N ALA A 346 25.01 3.15 5.93
CA ALA A 346 24.78 4.51 5.44
C ALA A 346 25.51 5.55 6.29
N VAL A 347 25.51 5.39 7.61
CA VAL A 347 26.27 6.27 8.52
C VAL A 347 27.77 6.12 8.32
N LYS A 348 28.26 4.90 8.05
CA LYS A 348 29.70 4.62 7.95
C LYS A 348 30.31 4.93 6.58
N CYS A 349 29.52 4.97 5.51
CA CYS A 349 30.04 5.17 4.16
C CYS A 349 30.35 6.64 3.82
N GLY A 350 30.15 7.58 4.75
CA GLY A 350 30.40 9.01 4.52
C GLY A 350 29.40 9.69 3.58
N ALA A 351 28.18 9.15 3.45
CA ALA A 351 27.12 9.77 2.66
C ALA A 351 26.73 11.13 3.27
N LYS A 352 26.42 12.12 2.42
CA LYS A 352 25.97 13.44 2.90
C LYS A 352 24.64 13.36 3.65
N ASN A 353 23.73 12.52 3.16
CA ASN A 353 22.40 12.35 3.74
C ASN A 353 22.13 10.87 4.06
N PRO A 354 22.74 10.28 5.10
CA PRO A 354 22.64 8.85 5.39
C PRO A 354 21.19 8.40 5.67
N GLY A 355 20.36 9.27 6.26
CA GLY A 355 18.95 8.98 6.51
C GLY A 355 18.09 8.78 5.24
N THR A 356 18.60 9.16 4.07
CA THR A 356 17.90 8.95 2.79
C THR A 356 18.16 7.55 2.18
N LEU A 357 19.20 6.85 2.63
CA LEU A 357 19.64 5.55 2.10
C LEU A 357 18.82 4.39 2.69
N THR A 358 17.50 4.48 2.56
CA THR A 358 16.57 3.43 2.97
C THR A 358 15.96 2.75 1.74
N SER A 359 15.61 1.47 1.85
CA SER A 359 15.01 0.72 0.73
C SER A 359 13.76 1.40 0.14
N SER A 360 12.90 1.98 1.01
CA SER A 360 11.69 2.68 0.58
C SER A 360 12.02 3.91 -0.27
N ARG A 361 13.05 4.68 0.09
CA ARG A 361 13.48 5.88 -0.65
C ARG A 361 14.28 5.53 -1.89
N LEU A 362 15.15 4.51 -1.85
CA LEU A 362 15.86 3.99 -3.02
C LEU A 362 14.89 3.49 -4.09
N ARG A 363 13.80 2.85 -3.67
CA ARG A 363 12.73 2.40 -4.55
C ARG A 363 11.94 3.57 -5.17
N LYS A 364 11.86 4.71 -4.48
CA LYS A 364 11.29 5.94 -5.06
C LYS A 364 12.24 6.60 -6.04
N GLN A 365 13.53 6.67 -5.69
CA GLN A 365 14.57 7.24 -6.53
C GLN A 365 14.66 6.56 -7.91
N ILE A 366 14.61 5.22 -7.98
CA ILE A 366 14.60 4.54 -9.29
C ILE A 366 13.40 4.95 -10.13
N ALA A 367 12.23 5.10 -9.54
CA ALA A 367 11.03 5.45 -10.30
C ALA A 367 11.03 6.93 -10.75
N THR A 368 11.68 7.81 -9.98
CA THR A 368 12.03 9.15 -10.45
C THR A 368 12.96 9.11 -11.66
N VAL A 369 14.03 8.31 -11.59
CA VAL A 369 14.99 8.17 -12.69
C VAL A 369 14.31 7.61 -13.94
N LEU A 370 13.43 6.62 -13.80
CA LEU A 370 12.67 6.05 -14.93
C LEU A 370 11.74 7.07 -15.59
N GLN A 371 11.21 8.04 -14.84
CA GLN A 371 10.44 9.15 -15.43
C GLN A 371 11.31 10.10 -16.23
N ILE A 372 12.53 10.38 -15.75
CA ILE A 372 13.49 11.24 -16.46
C ILE A 372 13.98 10.56 -17.76
N LEU A 373 14.12 9.23 -17.74
CA LEU A 373 14.55 8.44 -18.90
C LEU A 373 13.49 8.33 -20.01
N ASN A 374 12.29 8.92 -19.86
CA ASN A 374 11.23 8.96 -20.87
C ASN A 374 10.95 7.59 -21.54
N LEU A 375 10.90 6.52 -20.73
CA LEU A 375 10.64 5.17 -21.23
C LEU A 375 9.27 5.05 -21.89
N ASN A 376 9.16 4.18 -22.90
CA ASN A 376 7.89 3.90 -23.54
C ASN A 376 6.96 3.10 -22.61
N ASP A 377 5.68 3.04 -22.98
CA ASP A 377 4.64 2.40 -22.17
C ASP A 377 4.90 0.92 -21.89
N THR A 378 5.52 0.22 -22.84
CA THR A 378 5.87 -1.20 -22.75
C THR A 378 7.06 -1.45 -21.81
N GLU A 379 8.12 -0.64 -21.92
CA GLU A 379 9.29 -0.67 -21.04
C GLU A 379 8.89 -0.35 -19.60
N MET A 380 8.04 0.66 -19.42
CA MET A 380 7.52 1.02 -18.11
C MET A 380 6.71 -0.14 -17.47
N GLU A 381 5.93 -0.88 -18.27
CA GLU A 381 5.22 -2.07 -17.81
C GLU A 381 6.18 -3.22 -17.43
N GLN A 382 7.23 -3.45 -18.22
CA GLN A 382 8.27 -4.43 -17.91
C GLN A 382 8.99 -4.07 -16.60
N VAL A 383 9.36 -2.81 -16.38
CA VAL A 383 10.01 -2.36 -15.16
C VAL A 383 9.08 -2.44 -13.95
N ALA A 384 7.82 -2.04 -14.09
CA ALA A 384 6.83 -2.17 -13.02
C ALA A 384 6.63 -3.65 -12.61
N THR A 385 6.54 -4.54 -13.60
CA THR A 385 6.43 -5.99 -13.42
C THR A 385 7.67 -6.54 -12.72
N PHE A 386 8.87 -6.15 -13.17
CA PHE A 386 10.12 -6.51 -12.50
C PHE A 386 10.07 -6.08 -11.05
N MET A 387 9.70 -4.84 -10.76
CA MET A 387 9.57 -4.33 -9.39
C MET A 387 8.41 -4.95 -8.59
N GLY A 388 7.55 -5.78 -9.17
CA GLY A 388 6.50 -6.52 -8.46
C GLY A 388 5.22 -5.73 -8.19
N HIS A 389 4.88 -4.76 -9.05
CA HIS A 389 3.63 -3.99 -8.93
C HIS A 389 3.07 -3.60 -10.31
N THR A 390 1.82 -3.11 -10.35
CA THR A 390 1.17 -2.72 -11.61
C THR A 390 1.63 -1.34 -12.06
N LYS A 391 1.58 -1.04 -13.37
CA LYS A 391 1.88 0.29 -13.94
C LYS A 391 1.15 1.43 -13.20
N LYS A 392 -0.15 1.29 -12.97
CA LYS A 392 -0.94 2.27 -12.18
C LYS A 392 -0.40 2.48 -10.75
N THR A 393 0.04 1.39 -10.10
CA THR A 393 0.69 1.49 -8.78
C THR A 393 2.04 2.20 -8.91
N HIS A 394 2.78 1.99 -10.00
CA HIS A 394 4.06 2.66 -10.24
C HIS A 394 3.84 4.17 -10.39
N GLU A 395 2.93 4.57 -11.28
CA GLU A 395 2.59 5.97 -11.55
C GLU A 395 2.09 6.71 -10.30
N GLN A 396 1.23 6.09 -9.50
CA GLN A 396 0.66 6.73 -8.30
C GLN A 396 1.66 6.84 -7.14
N PHE A 397 2.54 5.87 -6.95
CA PHE A 397 3.45 5.84 -5.80
C PHE A 397 4.76 6.60 -6.01
N TYR A 398 5.11 6.92 -7.25
CA TYR A 398 6.44 7.45 -7.61
C TYR A 398 6.45 8.75 -8.40
N ARG A 399 5.35 9.50 -8.41
CA ARG A 399 5.15 10.71 -9.22
C ARG A 399 6.01 11.95 -8.87
N MET A 400 7.21 11.80 -8.30
CA MET A 400 8.07 12.92 -7.84
C MET A 400 9.49 12.88 -8.44
N PRO A 401 10.14 14.03 -8.73
CA PRO A 401 9.62 15.39 -8.85
C PRO A 401 9.34 15.70 -10.33
N GLN A 402 8.07 15.57 -10.72
CA GLN A 402 7.61 16.28 -11.90
C GLN A 402 7.72 17.79 -11.67
N ASP A 403 7.77 18.29 -10.43
CA ASP A 403 7.77 19.71 -10.09
C ASP A 403 8.81 20.54 -10.84
N VAL A 404 10.07 20.13 -10.97
CA VAL A 404 11.07 20.96 -11.68
C VAL A 404 10.79 21.00 -13.19
N PHE A 405 10.52 19.83 -13.79
CA PHE A 405 10.25 19.73 -15.23
C PHE A 405 8.88 20.33 -15.59
N GLN A 406 7.86 20.12 -14.76
CA GLN A 406 6.53 20.73 -14.88
C GLN A 406 6.62 22.21 -14.64
N THR A 407 7.31 22.69 -13.60
CA THR A 407 7.50 24.12 -13.38
C THR A 407 8.20 24.74 -14.58
N ALA A 408 9.27 24.14 -15.12
CA ALA A 408 9.91 24.66 -16.33
C ALA A 408 8.96 24.67 -17.55
N LYS A 409 8.27 23.55 -17.83
CA LYS A 409 7.33 23.42 -18.97
C LYS A 409 6.10 24.32 -18.82
N ILE A 410 5.56 24.46 -17.61
CA ILE A 410 4.40 25.29 -17.28
C ILE A 410 4.81 26.76 -17.22
N ALA A 411 5.95 27.11 -16.62
CA ALA A 411 6.46 28.48 -16.62
C ALA A 411 6.66 28.98 -18.05
N LYS A 412 7.25 28.16 -18.93
CA LYS A 412 7.35 28.43 -20.36
C LYS A 412 6.00 28.69 -21.02
N LEU A 413 4.98 27.89 -20.69
CA LEU A 413 3.61 28.07 -21.18
C LEU A 413 2.96 29.35 -20.63
N LEU A 414 3.11 29.63 -19.34
CA LEU A 414 2.58 30.83 -18.67
C LEU A 414 3.23 32.10 -19.24
N LEU A 415 4.56 32.10 -19.43
CA LEU A 415 5.31 33.18 -20.08
C LEU A 415 4.86 33.40 -21.53
N MET A 416 4.58 32.32 -22.26
CA MET A 416 4.05 32.40 -23.63
C MET A 416 2.66 33.04 -23.67
N MET A 417 1.81 32.73 -22.69
CA MET A 417 0.49 33.35 -22.55
C MET A 417 0.59 34.83 -22.17
N GLU A 418 1.50 35.19 -21.27
CA GLU A 418 1.76 36.58 -20.87
C GLU A 418 2.25 37.45 -22.05
N ARG A 419 3.10 36.89 -22.92
CA ARG A 419 3.60 37.56 -24.14
C ARG A 419 2.56 37.65 -25.27
N GLY A 420 1.39 37.02 -25.15
CA GLY A 420 0.37 37.01 -26.21
C GLY A 420 0.74 36.22 -27.48
N VAL A 421 1.87 35.49 -27.48
CA VAL A 421 2.35 34.68 -28.62
C VAL A 421 1.76 33.26 -28.65
N GLY A 422 0.74 33.00 -27.82
CA GLY A 422 0.10 31.68 -27.72
C GLY A 422 -0.47 31.19 -29.06
N SER A 423 -1.06 32.09 -29.86
CA SER A 423 -1.61 31.77 -31.18
C SER A 423 -0.55 31.40 -32.21
N GLN A 424 0.67 31.93 -32.09
CA GLN A 424 1.79 31.67 -33.02
C GLN A 424 2.44 30.30 -32.80
N ASN A 425 2.20 29.69 -31.64
CA ASN A 425 2.74 28.38 -31.26
C ASN A 425 1.67 27.30 -31.20
N GLN A 426 0.52 27.53 -31.85
CA GLN A 426 -0.55 26.55 -31.95
C GLN A 426 -0.09 25.31 -32.73
N GLY A 427 -0.21 24.13 -32.12
CA GLY A 427 0.18 22.85 -32.72
C GLY A 427 1.63 22.41 -32.49
N LYS A 428 2.48 23.24 -31.88
CA LYS A 428 3.84 22.85 -31.48
C LYS A 428 3.83 22.10 -30.15
N THR A 429 4.77 21.18 -29.95
CA THR A 429 4.95 20.53 -28.64
C THR A 429 5.65 21.47 -27.66
N LEU A 430 5.44 21.29 -26.34
CA LEU A 430 6.07 22.11 -25.29
C LEU A 430 7.62 22.06 -25.33
N ASP A 431 8.19 21.03 -25.94
CA ASP A 431 9.64 20.86 -26.07
C ASP A 431 10.20 21.63 -27.28
N GLU A 432 9.40 21.92 -28.30
CA GLU A 432 9.79 22.65 -29.53
C GLU A 432 9.74 24.17 -29.42
N ILE A 433 8.99 24.69 -28.45
CA ILE A 433 8.90 26.14 -28.24
C ILE A 433 10.25 26.59 -27.66
N ASN A 434 10.90 27.66 -28.10
CA ASN A 434 12.06 28.19 -27.40
C ASN A 434 11.67 29.55 -26.82
N VAL A 435 11.66 29.67 -25.49
CA VAL A 435 11.40 30.96 -24.83
C VAL A 435 12.74 31.47 -24.36
N GLU A 436 13.28 32.44 -25.09
CA GLU A 436 14.49 33.15 -24.66
C GLU A 436 14.19 33.88 -23.33
N LEU A 437 14.90 33.43 -22.28
CA LEU A 437 14.85 34.00 -20.93
C LEU A 437 15.60 35.34 -20.83
N GLU A 438 16.55 35.62 -21.73
CA GLU A 438 17.43 36.80 -21.65
C GLU A 438 16.69 38.13 -21.85
N SER A 439 15.56 38.14 -22.55
CA SER A 439 14.74 39.34 -22.74
C SER A 439 14.06 39.86 -21.46
N TRP A 440 14.16 39.16 -20.33
CA TRP A 440 13.55 39.56 -19.06
C TRP A 440 14.46 40.40 -18.15
N ASN A 441 15.79 40.29 -18.27
CA ASN A 441 16.71 41.12 -17.50
C ASN A 441 16.90 42.54 -18.07
N GLY A 442 16.22 42.87 -19.18
CA GLY A 442 16.40 44.12 -19.93
C GLY A 442 15.47 45.28 -19.55
N LYS A 443 14.71 45.18 -18.45
CA LYS A 443 14.03 46.34 -17.86
C LYS A 443 14.41 46.46 -16.39
N SER A 444 15.68 46.78 -16.18
CA SER A 444 16.13 47.55 -15.03
C SER A 444 15.31 48.85 -15.00
N LEU A 445 14.28 48.90 -14.15
CA LEU A 445 13.83 50.17 -13.59
C LEU A 445 14.87 50.49 -12.53
N GLU A 446 15.73 51.47 -12.81
CA GLU A 446 16.61 52.05 -11.79
C GLU A 446 15.76 52.74 -10.71
N ASP A 447 16.19 52.46 -9.48
CA ASP A 447 15.67 52.73 -8.14
C ASP A 447 15.62 54.25 -7.79
N PRO A 448 14.86 54.70 -6.76
CA PRO A 448 15.51 54.82 -5.44
C PRO A 448 14.57 54.60 -4.25
N GLY A 449 14.94 53.72 -3.31
CA GLY A 449 14.31 53.70 -1.98
C GLY A 449 14.78 52.58 -1.06
N SER A 450 15.92 52.81 -0.39
CA SER A 450 16.31 52.20 0.90
C SER A 450 15.08 52.01 1.82
N GLU A 451 14.90 50.89 2.52
CA GLU A 451 15.71 50.51 3.68
C GLU A 451 15.69 48.99 3.91
N SER A 452 16.82 48.49 4.38
CA SER A 452 17.09 47.15 4.87
C SER A 452 16.50 46.94 6.27
N GLU A 453 15.70 45.89 6.45
CA GLU A 453 15.50 45.27 7.76
C GLU A 453 15.88 43.78 7.68
N ASP A 454 17.04 43.48 8.26
CA ASP A 454 17.49 42.15 8.61
C ASP A 454 16.52 41.52 9.63
N HIS A 455 15.97 40.35 9.29
CA HIS A 455 15.45 39.44 10.30
C HIS A 455 16.13 38.08 10.17
N ASP A 456 17.21 37.95 10.94
CA ASP A 456 17.75 36.68 11.41
C ASP A 456 16.63 35.83 12.03
N LEU A 457 16.41 34.64 11.49
CA LEU A 457 15.67 33.58 12.17
C LEU A 457 16.60 32.39 12.39
N GLU A 458 17.13 32.37 13.61
CA GLU A 458 17.88 31.30 14.26
C GLU A 458 17.33 29.89 13.94
N GLU A 459 18.22 29.04 13.42
CA GLU A 459 18.05 27.58 13.44
C GLU A 459 18.05 27.07 14.90
N LYS A 460 16.87 26.90 15.49
CA LYS A 460 16.74 26.07 16.69
C LYS A 460 16.68 24.60 16.30
N SER A 461 17.83 23.95 16.44
CA SER A 461 17.96 22.50 16.45
C SER A 461 17.01 21.89 17.50
N ALA A 462 16.10 21.04 17.05
CA ALA A 462 15.28 20.21 17.93
C ALA A 462 15.68 18.75 17.70
N HIS A 463 16.17 18.15 18.78
CA HIS A 463 16.61 16.76 18.92
C HIS A 463 15.75 15.75 18.15
N ASP A 464 16.43 15.02 17.28
CA ASP A 464 15.90 13.91 16.51
C ASP A 464 15.95 12.63 17.37
N GLU A 465 14.80 12.24 17.96
CA GLU A 465 14.64 10.89 18.52
C GLU A 465 14.18 9.90 17.43
N PRO A 466 14.79 8.70 17.35
CA PRO A 466 14.62 7.80 16.23
C PRO A 466 13.24 7.15 16.23
N LYS A 467 12.36 7.58 15.32
CA LYS A 467 11.15 6.84 14.98
C LYS A 467 11.48 5.78 13.94
N GLU A 468 11.29 4.51 14.31
CA GLU A 468 11.34 3.37 13.39
C GLU A 468 10.29 3.56 12.28
N GLU A 469 10.77 3.88 11.07
CA GLU A 469 9.97 3.83 9.84
C GLU A 469 9.71 2.36 9.47
N ASP A 470 8.74 1.76 10.14
CA ASP A 470 8.23 0.45 9.78
C ASP A 470 7.39 0.56 8.50
N GLU A 471 7.65 -0.32 7.52
CA GLU A 471 6.94 -0.38 6.23
C GLU A 471 5.43 -0.51 6.47
N ARG A 472 4.71 0.61 6.37
CA ARG A 472 3.26 0.64 6.46
C ARG A 472 2.69 -0.13 5.28
N ILE A 473 2.24 -1.35 5.53
CA ILE A 473 1.37 -2.12 4.65
C ILE A 473 0.05 -1.34 4.55
N ARG A 474 -0.03 -0.38 3.63
CA ARG A 474 -1.31 0.16 3.17
C ARG A 474 -2.11 -1.03 2.61
N LEU A 475 -3.21 -1.35 3.27
CA LEU A 475 -4.30 -2.14 2.70
C LEU A 475 -5.02 -1.21 1.71
N ASP A 476 -5.33 -1.71 0.53
CA ASP A 476 -6.19 -1.01 -0.43
C ASP A 476 -7.47 -0.56 0.30
N MET A 477 -7.58 0.74 0.50
CA MET A 477 -8.86 1.36 0.81
C MET A 477 -9.63 1.47 -0.51
N PRO A 478 -10.91 1.09 -0.55
CA PRO A 478 -11.72 1.34 -1.73
C PRO A 478 -11.84 2.85 -1.94
N THR A 479 -11.56 3.28 -3.18
CA THR A 479 -11.74 4.64 -3.66
C THR A 479 -13.18 5.07 -3.39
N MET A 480 -13.40 5.98 -2.44
CA MET A 480 -14.67 6.69 -2.36
C MET A 480 -14.69 7.73 -3.47
N SER A 481 -15.34 7.40 -4.58
CA SER A 481 -15.78 8.38 -5.56
C SER A 481 -16.80 9.30 -4.90
N VAL A 482 -16.39 10.51 -4.53
CA VAL A 482 -17.34 11.58 -4.22
C VAL A 482 -17.82 12.08 -5.56
N THR A 483 -18.99 11.62 -5.99
CA THR A 483 -19.73 12.27 -7.07
C THR A 483 -20.19 13.61 -6.52
N SER A 484 -19.53 14.68 -6.93
CA SER A 484 -20.01 16.05 -6.77
C SER A 484 -21.34 16.18 -7.53
N VAL A 485 -22.45 16.18 -6.79
CA VAL A 485 -23.75 16.58 -7.34
C VAL A 485 -23.75 18.10 -7.37
N ASN A 486 -23.56 18.67 -8.56
CA ASN A 486 -23.86 20.08 -8.80
C ASN A 486 -25.38 20.25 -8.65
N VAL A 487 -25.79 20.96 -7.61
CA VAL A 487 -27.15 21.47 -7.47
C VAL A 487 -27.24 22.71 -8.34
N THR A 488 -27.89 22.59 -9.50
CA THR A 488 -28.37 23.75 -10.25
C THR A 488 -29.85 23.93 -9.92
N GLN A 489 -30.16 25.05 -9.27
CA GLN A 489 -31.51 25.55 -9.06
C GLN A 489 -32.14 25.90 -10.41
N THR A 490 -33.34 25.41 -10.69
CA THR A 490 -34.32 26.12 -11.52
C THR A 490 -35.73 25.88 -11.00
N ASN A 491 -36.37 26.97 -10.58
CA ASN A 491 -37.81 27.07 -10.33
C ASN A 491 -38.59 26.92 -11.64
N LYS A 492 -39.73 26.22 -11.61
CA LYS A 492 -40.98 26.64 -12.28
C LYS A 492 -42.19 25.83 -11.80
N HIS A 493 -43.33 26.53 -11.79
CA HIS A 493 -44.58 26.31 -11.06
C HIS A 493 -45.59 25.33 -11.69
N LYS A 494 -46.52 24.84 -10.82
CA LYS A 494 -47.98 24.56 -11.00
C LYS A 494 -48.36 23.45 -12.00
N ALA A 495 -49.40 22.61 -11.82
CA ALA A 495 -50.60 22.60 -10.96
C ALA A 495 -51.17 21.17 -10.76
N GLN A 496 -51.97 20.98 -9.68
CA GLN A 496 -53.29 20.28 -9.54
C GLN A 496 -53.62 19.06 -10.45
N THR A 497 -54.24 17.95 -10.00
CA THR A 497 -55.38 17.73 -9.07
C THR A 497 -55.64 16.20 -8.91
N MET A 498 -56.13 15.78 -7.72
CA MET A 498 -57.24 14.83 -7.38
C MET A 498 -57.32 13.45 -8.10
N SER A 499 -57.76 12.31 -7.56
CA SER A 499 -58.48 11.88 -6.33
C SER A 499 -58.59 10.33 -6.34
N ASP A 500 -58.80 9.72 -5.16
CA ASP A 500 -59.56 8.49 -4.78
C ASP A 500 -59.66 7.28 -5.76
N ASP A 501 -59.61 6.00 -5.36
CA ASP A 501 -60.31 5.35 -4.26
C ASP A 501 -59.73 3.91 -4.09
N SER A 502 -59.90 3.32 -2.91
CA SER A 502 -59.63 1.90 -2.59
C SER A 502 -60.91 1.06 -2.84
N PRO A 503 -61.15 -0.20 -2.38
CA PRO A 503 -60.31 -1.21 -1.69
C PRO A 503 -60.56 -2.73 -2.06
N LEU A 504 -59.68 -3.61 -1.53
CA LEU A 504 -59.92 -4.99 -1.01
C LEU A 504 -60.39 -6.18 -1.92
N LYS A 505 -59.58 -7.27 -1.97
CA LYS A 505 -59.86 -8.55 -1.27
C LYS A 505 -58.73 -9.59 -1.35
N LYS A 506 -58.65 -10.38 -0.26
CA LYS A 506 -57.59 -11.30 0.19
C LYS A 506 -57.64 -12.68 -0.50
N LYS A 507 -56.48 -13.37 -0.61
CA LYS A 507 -56.31 -14.75 -0.08
C LYS A 507 -54.83 -15.14 0.09
N LYS A 508 -54.57 -15.82 1.22
CA LYS A 508 -53.29 -16.36 1.70
C LYS A 508 -52.82 -17.52 0.81
N ILE A 509 -51.50 -17.71 0.67
CA ILE A 509 -50.75 -18.97 0.94
C ILE A 509 -49.24 -18.69 0.81
N SER A 510 -48.50 -19.51 1.54
CA SER A 510 -47.14 -19.41 2.06
C SER A 510 -45.97 -19.71 1.11
N LYS A 511 -44.77 -19.28 1.55
CA LYS A 511 -43.41 -19.84 1.38
C LYS A 511 -42.44 -19.14 0.41
N GLU A 512 -41.25 -18.91 0.99
CA GLU A 512 -39.91 -18.72 0.40
C GLU A 512 -39.58 -17.41 -0.34
N LYS A 513 -38.73 -16.59 0.30
CA LYS A 513 -37.96 -15.53 -0.36
C LYS A 513 -36.75 -16.15 -1.08
N PRO A 514 -36.57 -16.00 -2.39
CA PRO A 514 -35.35 -16.44 -3.05
C PRO A 514 -34.21 -15.41 -2.85
N LYS A 515 -33.01 -15.97 -2.75
CA LYS A 515 -31.71 -15.29 -2.64
C LYS A 515 -31.51 -14.29 -3.78
N LYS A 516 -30.98 -13.11 -3.50
CA LYS A 516 -30.45 -12.19 -4.52
C LYS A 516 -29.16 -12.79 -5.12
N GLU A 517 -29.31 -13.60 -6.16
CA GLU A 517 -28.21 -13.90 -7.09
C GLU A 517 -27.93 -12.67 -7.95
N LYS A 518 -26.65 -12.28 -8.03
CA LYS A 518 -26.19 -11.33 -9.04
C LYS A 518 -26.17 -12.05 -10.39
N CYS A 519 -27.29 -12.07 -11.10
CA CYS A 519 -27.36 -12.59 -12.46
C CYS A 519 -26.50 -11.73 -13.40
N ARG A 520 -25.31 -12.21 -13.78
CA ARG A 520 -24.73 -11.88 -15.10
C ARG A 520 -25.65 -12.53 -16.12
N GLY A 521 -26.72 -11.83 -16.52
CA GLY A 521 -27.72 -12.41 -17.40
C GLY A 521 -27.08 -12.90 -18.69
N THR A 522 -27.28 -14.18 -19.01
CA THR A 522 -27.01 -14.77 -20.32
C THR A 522 -27.86 -14.05 -21.39
N TRP A 523 -27.42 -14.11 -22.65
CA TRP A 523 -28.19 -13.56 -23.78
C TRP A 523 -29.14 -14.63 -24.28
N ASN A 524 -30.43 -14.30 -24.36
CA ASN A 524 -31.44 -15.17 -24.95
C ASN A 524 -31.30 -15.17 -26.49
N ASP A 525 -31.60 -16.27 -27.17
CA ASP A 525 -31.36 -16.39 -28.62
C ASP A 525 -32.21 -15.42 -29.45
N LYS A 526 -33.41 -15.07 -28.95
CA LYS A 526 -34.22 -13.96 -29.51
C LYS A 526 -33.51 -12.60 -29.41
N GLN A 527 -32.86 -12.30 -28.29
CA GLN A 527 -32.09 -11.05 -28.10
C GLN A 527 -30.90 -10.99 -29.05
N LYS A 528 -30.18 -12.12 -29.21
CA LYS A 528 -29.02 -12.20 -30.12
C LYS A 528 -29.45 -11.98 -31.56
N SER A 529 -30.53 -12.62 -32.01
CA SER A 529 -31.04 -12.49 -33.38
C SER A 529 -31.42 -11.05 -33.72
N ILE A 530 -32.17 -10.38 -32.83
CA ILE A 530 -32.56 -8.97 -32.98
C ILE A 530 -31.34 -8.06 -33.04
N MET A 531 -30.37 -8.24 -32.13
CA MET A 531 -29.14 -7.44 -32.11
C MET A 531 -28.27 -7.63 -33.35
N LEU A 532 -28.14 -8.86 -33.84
CA LEU A 532 -27.36 -9.18 -35.05
C LEU A 532 -28.02 -8.61 -36.32
N ASN A 533 -29.36 -8.63 -36.39
CA ASN A 533 -30.08 -8.07 -37.52
C ASN A 533 -30.03 -6.53 -37.53
N TYR A 534 -30.26 -5.90 -36.36
CA TYR A 534 -30.25 -4.42 -36.24
C TYR A 534 -28.87 -3.82 -36.53
N PHE A 535 -27.79 -4.47 -36.06
CA PHE A 535 -26.41 -3.99 -36.24
C PHE A 535 -25.67 -4.70 -37.39
N LYS A 536 -26.38 -5.28 -38.36
CA LYS A 536 -25.76 -6.03 -39.47
C LYS A 536 -24.71 -5.21 -40.24
N ASN A 537 -24.98 -3.93 -40.49
CA ASN A 537 -24.04 -3.02 -41.17
C ASN A 537 -22.80 -2.70 -40.31
N HIS A 538 -22.97 -2.55 -39.00
CA HIS A 538 -21.87 -2.32 -38.05
C HIS A 538 -20.95 -3.54 -37.95
N ILE A 539 -21.53 -4.75 -37.98
CA ILE A 539 -20.79 -6.01 -37.98
C ILE A 539 -20.01 -6.18 -39.29
N LYS A 540 -20.64 -5.90 -40.44
CA LYS A 540 -20.00 -5.99 -41.77
C LYS A 540 -18.84 -5.00 -41.92
N ASN A 541 -19.01 -3.78 -41.42
CA ASN A 541 -18.01 -2.71 -41.53
C ASN A 541 -17.02 -2.65 -40.35
N LYS A 542 -17.12 -3.56 -39.37
CA LYS A 542 -16.31 -3.60 -38.14
C LYS A 542 -16.32 -2.29 -37.32
N ILE A 543 -17.46 -1.59 -37.30
CA ILE A 543 -17.64 -0.32 -36.58
C ILE A 543 -18.39 -0.56 -35.27
N SER A 544 -17.92 -0.02 -34.16
CA SER A 544 -18.59 -0.16 -32.85
C SER A 544 -19.84 0.74 -32.76
N PRO A 545 -21.01 0.22 -32.33
CA PRO A 545 -22.22 1.02 -32.17
C PRO A 545 -22.06 2.21 -31.22
N LYS A 546 -22.72 3.32 -31.54
CA LYS A 546 -22.75 4.53 -30.70
C LYS A 546 -23.86 4.41 -29.64
N LYS A 547 -23.72 5.19 -28.56
CA LYS A 547 -24.66 5.18 -27.42
C LYS A 547 -26.11 5.41 -27.83
N ALA A 548 -26.35 6.34 -28.76
CA ALA A 548 -27.70 6.68 -29.23
C ALA A 548 -28.38 5.50 -29.94
N GLU A 549 -27.64 4.76 -30.77
CA GLU A 549 -28.17 3.61 -31.52
C GLU A 549 -28.52 2.44 -30.60
N CYS A 550 -27.68 2.19 -29.58
CA CYS A 550 -27.97 1.17 -28.57
C CYS A 550 -29.19 1.52 -27.70
N LEU A 551 -29.39 2.80 -27.38
CA LEU A 551 -30.58 3.25 -26.64
C LEU A 551 -31.83 3.17 -27.50
N LYS A 552 -31.73 3.45 -28.80
CA LYS A 552 -32.86 3.32 -29.75
C LYS A 552 -33.35 1.87 -29.84
N LEU A 553 -32.43 0.91 -29.96
CA LEU A 553 -32.77 -0.52 -29.92
C LEU A 553 -33.46 -0.93 -28.60
N GLN A 554 -33.02 -0.36 -27.47
CA GLN A 554 -33.61 -0.63 -26.16
C GLN A 554 -35.02 -0.05 -26.02
N GLN A 555 -35.29 1.10 -26.60
CA GLN A 555 -36.61 1.73 -26.61
C GLN A 555 -37.59 0.95 -27.51
N GLU A 556 -37.14 0.52 -28.68
CA GLU A 556 -37.96 -0.26 -29.63
C GLU A 556 -38.27 -1.68 -29.11
N ASN A 557 -37.47 -2.23 -28.19
CA ASN A 557 -37.61 -3.58 -27.67
C ASN A 557 -37.52 -3.62 -26.13
N PHE A 558 -38.23 -2.71 -25.47
CA PHE A 558 -38.12 -2.46 -24.03
C PHE A 558 -38.28 -3.73 -23.18
N ASP A 559 -39.31 -4.52 -23.44
CA ASP A 559 -39.62 -5.74 -22.67
C ASP A 559 -38.51 -6.80 -22.72
N LEU A 560 -37.74 -6.85 -23.81
CA LEU A 560 -36.66 -7.81 -23.99
C LEU A 560 -35.33 -7.32 -23.43
N PHE A 561 -35.09 -6.01 -23.34
CA PHE A 561 -33.80 -5.44 -22.96
C PHE A 561 -33.79 -4.68 -21.62
N MET A 562 -34.89 -4.68 -20.85
CA MET A 562 -34.98 -4.04 -19.52
C MET A 562 -33.83 -4.39 -18.56
N ASN A 563 -33.35 -5.63 -18.61
CA ASN A 563 -32.29 -6.12 -17.73
C ASN A 563 -30.87 -5.94 -18.31
N LYS A 564 -30.72 -5.22 -19.43
CA LYS A 564 -29.46 -5.01 -20.13
C LYS A 564 -29.14 -3.52 -20.24
N THR A 565 -27.87 -3.17 -20.11
CA THR A 565 -27.38 -1.80 -20.31
C THR A 565 -26.90 -1.62 -21.76
N TRP A 566 -26.98 -0.40 -22.28
CA TRP A 566 -26.47 -0.05 -23.61
C TRP A 566 -24.99 -0.44 -23.81
N VAL A 567 -24.19 -0.42 -22.73
CA VAL A 567 -22.79 -0.86 -22.73
C VAL A 567 -22.67 -2.36 -23.01
N GLN A 568 -23.56 -3.19 -22.44
CA GLN A 568 -23.57 -4.63 -22.68
C GLN A 568 -23.92 -4.96 -24.14
N ILE A 569 -24.88 -4.22 -24.73
CA ILE A 569 -25.25 -4.35 -26.14
C ILE A 569 -24.07 -3.99 -27.05
N LYS A 570 -23.41 -2.85 -26.77
CA LYS A 570 -22.22 -2.41 -27.52
C LYS A 570 -21.08 -3.42 -27.45
N VAL A 571 -20.78 -3.94 -26.26
CA VAL A 571 -19.69 -4.92 -26.04
C VAL A 571 -20.00 -6.24 -26.74
N TYR A 572 -21.25 -6.70 -26.73
CA TYR A 572 -21.64 -7.91 -27.45
C TYR A 572 -21.39 -7.77 -28.96
N ILE A 573 -21.87 -6.67 -29.57
CA ILE A 573 -21.66 -6.43 -31.01
C ILE A 573 -20.17 -6.28 -31.34
N TYR A 574 -19.39 -5.56 -30.53
CA TYR A 574 -17.95 -5.44 -30.71
C TYR A 574 -17.25 -6.82 -30.70
N ASN A 575 -17.64 -7.71 -29.78
CA ASN A 575 -17.05 -9.04 -29.69
C ASN A 575 -17.44 -9.95 -30.86
N THR A 576 -18.61 -9.73 -31.50
CA THR A 576 -19.08 -10.59 -32.60
C THR A 576 -18.26 -10.49 -33.90
N TYR A 577 -17.59 -9.37 -34.16
CA TYR A 577 -16.69 -9.22 -35.32
C TYR A 577 -15.20 -9.17 -34.95
N LYS A 578 -14.86 -9.17 -33.66
CA LYS A 578 -13.47 -9.25 -33.18
C LYS A 578 -12.99 -10.69 -33.02
N ASN A 579 -13.90 -11.62 -32.69
CA ASN A 579 -13.62 -13.05 -32.52
C ASN A 579 -13.90 -13.87 -33.79
N LYS A 580 -14.07 -13.21 -34.94
CA LYS A 580 -14.11 -13.78 -36.29
C LYS A 580 -13.00 -13.12 -37.08
#